data_AF-M6FQY7-F1
#
_entry.id   AF-M6FQY7-F1
#
_cell.length_a   1.000
_cell.length_b   1.000
_cell.length_c   1.000
_cell.angle_alpha   90.00
_cell.angle_beta   90.00
_cell.angle_gamma   90.00
#
_symmetry.space_group_name_H-M   'P 1'
#
loop_
_entity.id
_entity.type
_entity.pdbx_description
1 polymer ?
#
loop_
_entity_poly.entity_id
_entity_poly.type
_entity_poly.pdbx_seq_one_letter_code
_entity_poly.pdbx_strand_id
1 'polypeptide(L)'
;MLIKLSGIVDNRSIVNVRDVILSILDELTGPYILDLNEIENEEFINLTNFRKMLSDSIRANHNCIILSKSKKLELWIENYSVFNGIYLAKNDTELIQVLNGKAPNNIFLEDINDEPDIRLHLDYLIKDGH
;
A
#
# COMPACT_ATOMS: atom_id res chain seq x y z
N MET A 1 12.30 -2.18 -1.56
CA MET A 1 11.24 -3.22 -1.46
C MET A 1 9.86 -2.77 -1.97
N LEU A 2 9.25 -3.58 -2.85
CA LEU A 2 7.89 -3.43 -3.37
C LEU A 2 6.98 -4.51 -2.76
N ILE A 3 5.79 -4.11 -2.31
CA ILE A 3 4.77 -4.99 -1.74
C ILE A 3 3.53 -4.87 -2.62
N LYS A 4 3.17 -5.97 -3.27
CA LYS A 4 1.97 -6.04 -4.12
C LYS A 4 0.86 -6.73 -3.33
N LEU A 5 -0.18 -5.96 -3.01
CA LEU A 5 -1.41 -6.52 -2.47
C LEU A 5 -2.34 -6.86 -3.64
N SER A 6 -2.69 -8.14 -3.76
CA SER A 6 -3.62 -8.60 -4.79
C SER A 6 -4.63 -9.59 -4.21
N GLY A 7 -5.79 -9.69 -4.85
CA GLY A 7 -6.83 -10.62 -4.46
C GLY A 7 -8.10 -9.94 -3.97
N ILE A 8 -9.07 -10.78 -3.64
CA ILE A 8 -10.44 -10.38 -3.38
C ILE A 8 -10.68 -10.30 -1.87
N VAL A 9 -11.24 -9.19 -1.42
CA VAL A 9 -11.59 -8.96 -0.01
C VAL A 9 -13.10 -8.83 0.13
N ASP A 10 -13.71 -9.68 0.95
CA ASP A 10 -15.10 -9.53 1.36
C ASP A 10 -15.23 -8.47 2.49
N ASN A 11 -16.43 -7.89 2.69
CA ASN A 11 -16.62 -6.86 3.71
C ASN A 11 -16.57 -7.38 5.15
N ARG A 12 -16.86 -8.66 5.37
CA ARG A 12 -16.87 -9.28 6.71
C ARG A 12 -15.44 -9.46 7.22
N SER A 13 -14.51 -9.68 6.31
CA SER A 13 -13.09 -9.94 6.56
C SER A 13 -12.24 -8.66 6.46
N ILE A 14 -12.80 -7.55 6.00
CA ILE A 14 -12.06 -6.31 5.67
C ILE A 14 -11.19 -5.78 6.83
N VAL A 15 -11.69 -5.87 8.06
CA VAL A 15 -10.98 -5.42 9.27
C VAL A 15 -9.83 -6.39 9.61
N ASN A 16 -10.09 -7.69 9.52
CA ASN A 16 -9.08 -8.72 9.79
C ASN A 16 -7.95 -8.66 8.76
N VAL A 17 -8.30 -8.55 7.48
CA VAL A 17 -7.32 -8.44 6.39
C VAL A 17 -6.46 -7.19 6.56
N ARG A 18 -7.06 -6.06 6.95
CA ARG A 18 -6.31 -4.84 7.30
C ARG A 18 -5.32 -5.12 8.44
N ASP A 19 -5.77 -5.73 9.54
CA ASP A 19 -4.92 -5.94 10.72
C ASP A 19 -3.75 -6.88 10.42
N VAL A 20 -3.96 -7.91 9.60
CA VAL A 20 -2.88 -8.78 9.12
C VAL A 20 -1.90 -8.01 8.24
N ILE A 21 -2.38 -7.22 7.28
CA ILE A 21 -1.50 -6.37 6.46
C ILE A 21 -0.67 -5.45 7.36
N LEU A 22 -1.29 -4.76 8.32
CA LEU A 22 -0.58 -3.86 9.21
C LEU A 22 0.46 -4.59 10.05
N SER A 23 0.15 -5.78 10.57
CA SER A 23 1.12 -6.59 11.30
C SER A 23 2.33 -6.94 10.45
N ILE A 24 2.16 -7.24 9.16
CA ILE A 24 3.26 -7.53 8.24
C ILE A 24 4.07 -6.24 7.98
N LEU A 25 3.38 -5.11 7.80
CA LEU A 25 4.03 -3.82 7.53
C LEU A 25 4.81 -3.28 8.73
N ASP A 26 4.37 -3.55 9.95
CA ASP A 26 5.02 -3.12 11.20
C ASP A 26 6.41 -3.77 11.39
N GLU A 27 6.64 -4.95 10.78
CA GLU A 27 7.95 -5.62 10.81
C GLU A 27 8.97 -4.97 9.85
N LEU A 28 8.54 -4.04 8.98
CA LEU A 28 9.39 -3.43 7.97
C LEU A 28 10.10 -2.18 8.48
N THR A 29 11.43 -2.22 8.47
CA THR A 29 12.27 -1.14 9.00
C THR A 29 12.74 -0.12 7.95
N GLY A 30 12.63 -0.46 6.66
CA GLY A 30 13.10 0.36 5.54
C GLY A 30 11.96 0.97 4.71
N PRO A 31 12.27 1.89 3.76
CA PRO A 31 11.28 2.42 2.85
C PRO A 31 10.72 1.33 1.94
N TYR A 32 9.40 1.31 1.79
CA TYR A 32 8.70 0.34 0.97
C TYR A 32 7.59 0.98 0.15
N ILE A 33 7.27 0.35 -0.97
CA ILE A 33 6.16 0.75 -1.85
C ILE A 33 5.01 -0.23 -1.62
N LEU A 34 3.84 0.28 -1.28
CA LEU A 34 2.61 -0.51 -1.12
C LEU A 34 1.72 -0.30 -2.35
N ASP A 35 1.66 -1.29 -3.23
CA ASP A 35 0.79 -1.29 -4.40
C ASP A 35 -0.60 -1.82 -4.05
N LEU A 36 -1.60 -0.95 -4.16
CA LEU A 36 -2.99 -1.25 -3.85
C LEU A 36 -3.85 -1.51 -5.10
N ASN A 37 -3.25 -1.54 -6.29
CA ASN A 37 -4.01 -1.53 -7.54
C ASN A 37 -4.74 -2.84 -7.83
N GLU A 38 -4.17 -3.97 -7.44
CA GLU A 38 -4.68 -5.33 -7.72
C GLU A 38 -5.63 -5.87 -6.64
N ILE A 39 -6.03 -5.04 -5.68
CA ILE A 39 -7.03 -5.40 -4.68
C ILE A 39 -8.43 -5.25 -5.29
N GLU A 40 -9.21 -6.32 -5.20
CA GLU A 40 -10.61 -6.44 -5.59
C GLU A 40 -11.50 -6.64 -4.35
N ASN A 41 -12.81 -6.41 -4.46
CA ASN A 41 -13.78 -6.59 -3.38
C ASN A 41 -15.00 -7.30 -3.94
N GLU A 42 -15.36 -8.40 -3.27
CA GLU A 42 -16.35 -9.37 -3.74
C GLU A 42 -17.79 -8.85 -3.62
N GLU A 43 -18.07 -8.03 -2.59
CA GLU A 43 -19.41 -7.58 -2.24
C GLU A 43 -19.69 -6.14 -2.70
N PHE A 44 -18.66 -5.34 -2.99
CA PHE A 44 -18.78 -3.97 -3.50
C PHE A 44 -17.74 -3.63 -4.57
N ILE A 45 -18.19 -3.01 -5.67
CA ILE A 45 -17.31 -2.35 -6.65
C ILE A 45 -16.51 -1.18 -6.00
N ASN A 46 -16.88 -0.70 -4.81
CA ASN A 46 -16.25 0.44 -4.15
C ASN A 46 -14.99 0.06 -3.35
N LEU A 47 -13.96 -0.40 -4.06
CA LEU A 47 -12.58 -0.66 -3.58
C LEU A 47 -11.95 0.51 -2.84
N THR A 48 -12.46 1.72 -3.09
CA THR A 48 -11.97 2.94 -2.47
C THR A 48 -12.03 2.88 -0.95
N ASN A 49 -13.06 2.27 -0.35
CA ASN A 49 -13.21 2.28 1.11
C ASN A 49 -12.13 1.44 1.81
N PHE A 50 -11.78 0.28 1.26
CA PHE A 50 -10.71 -0.54 1.80
C PHE A 50 -9.35 0.13 1.65
N ARG A 51 -9.05 0.66 0.46
CA ARG A 51 -7.80 1.38 0.20
C ARG A 51 -7.66 2.62 1.09
N LYS A 52 -8.77 3.33 1.36
CA LYS A 52 -8.83 4.42 2.35
C LYS A 52 -8.50 3.94 3.74
N MET A 53 -9.13 2.85 4.20
CA MET A 53 -8.89 2.31 5.53
C MET A 53 -7.42 1.88 5.74
N LEU A 54 -6.80 1.25 4.73
CA LEU A 54 -5.36 0.95 4.75
C LEU A 54 -4.52 2.22 4.79
N SER A 55 -4.84 3.19 3.92
CA SER A 55 -4.13 4.48 3.84
C SER A 55 -4.21 5.28 5.15
N ASP A 56 -5.37 5.30 5.80
CA ASP A 56 -5.59 5.91 7.12
C ASP A 56 -4.72 5.24 8.20
N SER A 57 -4.66 3.91 8.17
CA SER A 57 -3.97 3.14 9.20
C SER A 57 -2.46 3.31 9.13
N ILE A 58 -1.91 3.46 7.92
CA ILE A 58 -0.47 3.65 7.75
C ILE A 58 -0.04 5.10 7.80
N ARG A 59 -0.96 6.08 7.77
CA ARG A 59 -0.76 7.55 7.67
C ARG A 59 0.50 8.16 8.33
N ALA A 60 0.94 7.65 9.48
CA ALA A 60 2.11 8.17 10.20
C ALA A 60 3.44 7.47 9.83
N ASN A 61 3.43 6.49 8.95
CA ASN A 61 4.58 5.69 8.57
C ASN A 61 5.36 6.35 7.42
N HIS A 62 6.38 7.14 7.76
CA HIS A 62 7.19 7.88 6.79
C HIS A 62 7.97 6.99 5.80
N ASN A 63 8.07 5.69 6.06
CA ASN A 63 8.74 4.74 5.20
C ASN A 63 7.84 4.23 4.07
N CYS A 64 6.53 4.41 4.17
CA CYS A 64 5.59 3.94 3.17
C CYS A 64 5.43 4.94 2.00
N ILE A 65 5.42 4.40 0.78
CA ILE A 65 4.94 5.06 -0.43
C ILE A 65 3.74 4.27 -0.94
N ILE A 66 2.57 4.90 -1.05
CA ILE A 66 1.36 4.27 -1.56
C ILE A 66 1.33 4.42 -3.07
N LEU A 67 1.22 3.32 -3.80
CA LEU A 67 0.99 3.30 -5.23
C LEU A 67 -0.48 2.95 -5.50
N SER A 68 -1.23 3.90 -6.07
CA SER A 68 -2.66 3.71 -6.37
C SER A 68 -3.12 4.59 -7.53
N LYS A 69 -3.77 3.97 -8.52
CA LYS A 69 -4.35 4.61 -9.71
C LYS A 69 -5.78 5.12 -9.48
N SER A 70 -6.29 5.07 -8.23
CA SER A 70 -7.69 5.43 -7.92
C SER A 70 -7.86 6.93 -7.66
N LYS A 71 -8.53 7.63 -8.60
CA LYS A 71 -8.89 9.06 -8.45
C LYS A 71 -9.71 9.39 -7.20
N LYS A 72 -10.55 8.46 -6.74
CA LYS A 72 -11.36 8.65 -5.52
C LYS A 72 -10.52 8.53 -4.25
N LEU A 73 -9.48 7.70 -4.27
CA LEU A 73 -8.52 7.59 -3.18
C LEU A 73 -7.62 8.82 -3.17
N GLU A 74 -7.15 9.25 -4.33
CA GLU A 74 -6.38 10.49 -4.54
C GLU A 74 -7.10 11.69 -3.93
N LEU A 75 -8.34 11.98 -4.35
CA LEU A 75 -9.12 13.10 -3.81
C LEU A 75 -9.31 13.00 -2.29
N TRP A 76 -9.44 11.79 -1.76
CA TRP A 76 -9.60 11.61 -0.32
C TRP A 76 -8.28 11.84 0.42
N ILE A 77 -7.15 11.34 -0.10
CA ILE A 77 -5.81 11.59 0.40
C ILE A 77 -5.51 13.09 0.40
N GLU A 78 -5.79 13.77 -0.70
CA GLU A 78 -5.54 15.21 -0.87
C GLU A 78 -6.44 16.07 0.03
N ASN A 79 -7.70 15.68 0.25
CA ASN A 79 -8.65 16.44 1.06
C ASN A 79 -8.50 16.25 2.57
N TYR A 80 -8.00 15.09 3.04
CA TYR A 80 -8.08 14.74 4.47
C TYR A 80 -6.86 15.12 5.30
N SER A 81 -5.64 15.28 4.76
CA SER A 81 -4.47 15.87 5.44
C SER A 81 -3.30 15.92 4.43
N VAL A 82 -2.50 16.98 4.35
CA VAL A 82 -1.17 17.04 5.00
C VAL A 82 -0.66 15.64 5.37
N PHE A 83 -0.19 14.91 4.36
CA PHE A 83 0.47 13.63 4.54
C PHE A 83 1.75 13.88 5.38
N ASN A 84 1.68 13.61 6.68
CA ASN A 84 2.84 13.61 7.58
C ASN A 84 3.75 12.43 7.20
N GLY A 85 4.49 12.56 6.09
CA GLY A 85 5.59 11.67 5.71
C GLY A 85 5.27 10.49 4.78
N ILE A 86 4.00 10.13 4.55
CA ILE A 86 3.65 9.19 3.46
C ILE A 86 3.55 9.92 2.13
N TYR A 87 3.91 9.23 1.05
CA TYR A 87 3.78 9.78 -0.29
C TYR A 87 2.80 8.93 -1.10
N LEU A 88 1.94 9.59 -1.87
CA LEU A 88 1.09 8.95 -2.86
C LEU A 88 1.73 9.10 -4.23
N ALA A 89 1.93 7.99 -4.94
CA ALA A 89 2.27 7.99 -6.35
C ALA A 89 1.08 7.50 -7.17
N LYS A 90 0.65 8.29 -8.16
CA LYS A 90 -0.53 8.00 -8.99
C LYS A 90 -0.18 7.18 -10.24
N ASN A 91 1.09 7.21 -10.63
CA ASN A 91 1.66 6.55 -11.79
C ASN A 91 3.16 6.34 -11.59
N ASP A 92 3.77 5.59 -12.49
CA ASP A 92 5.19 5.22 -12.42
C ASP A 92 6.11 6.45 -12.45
N THR A 93 5.74 7.50 -13.21
CA THR A 93 6.51 8.75 -13.28
C THR A 93 6.56 9.47 -11.93
N GLU A 94 5.40 9.60 -11.26
CA GLU A 94 5.33 10.19 -9.93
C GLU A 94 6.03 9.33 -8.89
N LEU A 95 5.94 8.00 -9.00
CA LEU A 95 6.66 7.08 -8.13
C LEU A 95 8.18 7.31 -8.22
N ILE A 96 8.70 7.41 -9.44
CA ILE A 96 10.12 7.70 -9.69
C ILE A 96 10.51 9.06 -9.09
N GLN A 97 9.66 10.09 -9.23
CA GLN A 97 9.93 11.40 -8.62
C GLN A 97 9.99 11.35 -7.09
N VAL A 98 9.06 10.63 -6.46
CA VAL A 98 9.03 10.44 -4.99
C VAL A 98 10.28 9.67 -4.52
N LEU A 99 10.66 8.60 -5.23
CA LEU A 99 11.84 7.81 -4.91
C LEU A 99 13.12 8.65 -5.02
N ASN A 100 13.25 9.44 -6.09
CA ASN A 100 14.38 10.36 -6.27
C ASN A 100 14.41 11.47 -5.20
N GLY A 101 13.25 11.95 -4.75
CA GLY A 101 13.15 12.94 -3.67
C GLY A 101 13.44 12.39 -2.28
N LYS A 102 13.20 11.10 -2.03
CA LYS A 102 13.51 10.40 -0.76
C LYS A 102 14.94 9.87 -0.68
N ALA A 103 15.76 10.02 -1.73
CA ALA A 103 17.15 9.59 -1.74
C ALA A 103 18.10 10.76 -1.40
N PRO A 104 18.46 11.03 -0.13
CA PRO A 104 19.72 11.69 0.15
C PRO A 104 20.82 10.64 -0.06
N ASN A 105 21.49 10.67 -1.21
CA ASN A 105 22.70 9.88 -1.51
C ASN A 105 22.58 8.34 -1.33
N ASN A 106 22.38 7.64 -2.45
CA ASN A 106 22.90 6.27 -2.68
C ASN A 106 22.50 5.14 -1.71
N ILE A 107 21.20 4.85 -1.54
CA ILE A 107 20.76 3.56 -0.95
C ILE A 107 19.66 2.85 -1.77
N PHE A 108 19.01 3.51 -2.75
CA PHE A 108 17.93 2.89 -3.53
C PHE A 108 18.38 2.15 -4.81
N LEU A 109 19.67 2.17 -5.16
CA LEU A 109 20.19 1.63 -6.42
C LEU A 109 21.31 0.61 -6.23
N GLU A 110 21.29 -0.17 -5.15
CA GLU A 110 21.99 -1.46 -5.16
C GLU A 110 21.04 -2.49 -5.78
N ASP A 111 21.37 -2.87 -7.01
CA ASP A 111 20.87 -3.99 -7.80
C ASP A 111 19.36 -4.34 -7.69
N ILE A 112 18.61 -3.91 -8.71
CA ILE A 112 17.25 -4.37 -9.06
C ILE A 112 17.24 -5.86 -9.49
N ASN A 113 18.26 -6.64 -9.13
CA ASN A 113 18.42 -8.03 -9.56
C ASN A 113 18.22 -9.08 -8.46
N ASP A 114 18.07 -8.69 -7.19
CA ASP A 114 17.71 -9.63 -6.11
C ASP A 114 17.02 -8.89 -4.95
N GLU A 115 15.74 -8.50 -5.09
CA GLU A 115 14.94 -8.06 -3.94
C GLU A 115 13.59 -8.82 -3.88
N PRO A 116 13.12 -9.20 -2.68
CA PRO A 116 11.91 -9.99 -2.50
C PRO A 116 10.67 -9.16 -2.88
N ASP A 117 10.07 -9.46 -4.03
CA ASP A 117 8.72 -9.00 -4.39
C ASP A 117 7.73 -9.74 -3.48
N ILE A 118 7.36 -9.14 -2.34
CA ILE A 118 6.38 -9.73 -1.42
C ILE A 118 5.00 -9.56 -2.05
N ARG A 119 4.44 -10.66 -2.54
CA ARG A 119 3.06 -10.75 -3.02
C ARG A 119 2.18 -11.25 -1.90
N LEU A 120 1.24 -10.42 -1.47
CA LEU A 120 0.24 -10.80 -0.48
C LEU A 120 -1.08 -11.04 -1.19
N HIS A 121 -1.46 -12.31 -1.27
CA HIS A 121 -2.72 -12.77 -1.82
C HIS A 121 -3.79 -12.77 -0.73
N LEU A 122 -4.69 -11.78 -0.80
CA LEU A 122 -5.66 -11.49 0.25
C LEU A 122 -6.69 -12.61 0.46
N ASP A 123 -6.96 -13.38 -0.59
CA ASP A 123 -7.84 -14.55 -0.59
C ASP A 123 -7.32 -15.70 0.30
N TYR A 124 -6.01 -15.81 0.51
CA TYR A 124 -5.45 -16.78 1.46
C TYR A 124 -5.53 -16.30 2.92
N LEU A 125 -5.59 -14.99 3.16
CA LEU A 125 -5.72 -14.42 4.50
C LEU A 125 -7.12 -14.63 5.10
N ILE A 126 -8.11 -14.94 4.26
CA ILE A 126 -9.50 -15.15 4.68
C ILE A 126 -9.72 -16.60 5.14
N LYS A 127 -8.90 -17.57 4.67
CA LYS A 127 -9.13 -19.00 4.93
C LYS A 127 -8.74 -19.50 6.33
N ASP A 128 -7.96 -18.74 7.09
CA ASP A 128 -7.59 -19.13 8.47
C ASP A 128 -8.59 -18.66 9.54
N GLY A 129 -9.73 -18.09 9.12
CA GLY A 129 -10.81 -17.66 10.02
C GLY A 129 -12.03 -18.58 9.97
N HIS A 130 -11.90 -19.80 10.49
CA HIS A 130 -12.98 -20.78 10.78
C HIS A 130 -13.78 -21.42 9.64
#